data_AF-A0A7W1ZR28-F1
#
_entry.id   AF-A0A7W1ZR28-F1
#
_cell.length_a   1.000
_cell.length_b   1.000
_cell.length_c   1.000
_cell.angle_alpha   90.00
_cell.angle_beta   90.00
_cell.angle_gamma   90.00
#
_symmetry.space_group_name_H-M   'P 1'
#
loop_
_entity.id
_entity.type
_entity.pdbx_description
1 polymer ?
#
loop_
_entity_poly.entity_id
_entity_poly.type
_entity_poly.pdbx_seq_one_letter_code
_entity_poly.pdbx_strand_id
1 'polypeptide(L)'
;MEFLKKHYEKIVLSLALLALAATAIWVFLAIQQKQEEVQVSLAQTGKPKPFPPVDLAPYKAALENARKAVSVDLSGSHVLFNPAMWKQKADGTLIKMQSSNPADALAITKVSPLHLVINYERQAGTGFYFGITKEAAARPAERRKVQRYVNEGGKADLFTLKKVEGSAETPERFTLELNESKQEVVITPTQPFQRLEGYAADLNYNLENKTFNDQRVGNVITFGGESYKIIAITENEVRVQANSNQKQTTIRWKPAP
;
A
#
# COMPACT_ATOMS: atom_id res chain seq x y z
N MET A 1 -117.17 -24.17 -43.64
CA MET A 1 -115.76 -24.31 -44.11
C MET A 1 -115.09 -22.98 -44.50
N GLU A 2 -115.84 -21.89 -44.69
CA GLU A 2 -115.28 -20.56 -45.06
C GLU A 2 -114.36 -19.95 -43.99
N PHE A 3 -114.69 -20.08 -42.70
CA PHE A 3 -113.93 -19.48 -41.60
C PHE A 3 -112.53 -20.07 -41.43
N LEU A 4 -112.42 -21.41 -41.55
CA LEU A 4 -111.15 -22.13 -41.53
C LEU A 4 -110.26 -21.77 -42.74
N LYS A 5 -110.82 -21.50 -43.92
CA LYS A 5 -110.05 -21.05 -45.09
C LYS A 5 -109.59 -19.59 -44.98
N LYS A 6 -110.41 -18.69 -44.41
CA LYS A 6 -110.08 -17.27 -44.25
C LYS A 6 -109.12 -16.96 -43.10
N HIS A 7 -109.02 -17.86 -42.11
CA HIS A 7 -108.17 -17.68 -40.93
C HIS A 7 -107.15 -18.80 -40.71
N TYR A 8 -106.92 -19.64 -41.74
CA TYR A 8 -105.93 -20.73 -41.71
C TYR A 8 -104.55 -20.24 -41.28
N GLU A 9 -104.10 -19.13 -41.86
CA GLU A 9 -102.81 -18.51 -41.53
C GLU A 9 -102.69 -18.19 -40.04
N LYS A 10 -103.75 -17.62 -39.44
CA LYS A 10 -103.75 -17.27 -38.00
C LYS A 10 -103.75 -18.51 -37.10
N ILE A 11 -104.39 -19.59 -37.52
CA ILE A 11 -104.41 -20.87 -36.77
C ILE A 11 -103.04 -21.53 -36.83
N VAL A 12 -102.42 -21.60 -38.01
CA VAL A 12 -101.06 -22.14 -38.17
C VAL A 12 -100.04 -21.29 -37.41
N LEU A 13 -100.17 -19.96 -37.46
CA LEU A 13 -99.30 -19.04 -36.73
C LEU A 13 -99.44 -19.21 -35.21
N SER A 14 -100.68 -19.35 -34.70
CA SER A 14 -100.96 -19.64 -33.29
C SER A 14 -100.32 -20.95 -32.83
N LEU A 15 -100.44 -22.01 -33.64
CA LEU A 15 -99.88 -23.33 -33.33
C LEU A 15 -98.36 -23.32 -33.38
N ALA A 16 -97.75 -22.60 -34.33
CA ALA A 16 -96.32 -22.36 -34.39
C ALA A 16 -95.82 -21.56 -33.18
N LEU A 17 -96.58 -20.55 -32.73
CA LEU A 17 -96.22 -19.74 -31.56
C LEU A 17 -96.29 -20.55 -30.27
N LEU A 18 -97.31 -21.42 -30.13
CA LEU A 18 -97.41 -22.36 -29.00
C LEU A 18 -96.27 -23.37 -28.98
N ALA A 19 -95.89 -23.92 -30.14
CA ALA A 19 -94.75 -24.81 -30.25
C ALA A 19 -93.45 -24.11 -29.84
N LEU A 20 -93.25 -22.86 -30.26
CA LEU A 20 -92.08 -22.05 -29.90
C LEU A 20 -92.05 -21.69 -28.41
N ALA A 21 -93.20 -21.42 -27.80
CA ALA A 21 -93.29 -21.21 -26.35
C ALA A 21 -92.93 -22.48 -25.57
N ALA A 22 -93.43 -23.64 -26.01
CA ALA A 22 -93.12 -24.92 -25.38
C ALA A 22 -91.63 -25.28 -25.48
N THR A 23 -90.99 -25.03 -26.64
CA THR A 23 -89.55 -25.26 -26.79
C THR A 23 -88.72 -24.31 -25.93
N ALA A 24 -89.13 -23.04 -25.82
CA ALA A 24 -88.45 -22.09 -24.93
C ALA A 24 -88.51 -22.52 -23.46
N ILE A 25 -89.66 -23.00 -22.99
CA ILE A 25 -89.82 -23.53 -21.63
C ILE A 25 -88.93 -24.77 -21.43
N TRP A 26 -88.91 -25.68 -22.41
CA TRP A 26 -88.07 -26.88 -22.33
C TRP A 26 -86.57 -26.55 -22.27
N VAL A 27 -86.11 -25.62 -23.11
CA VAL A 27 -84.71 -25.14 -23.09
C VAL A 27 -84.37 -24.51 -21.75
N PHE A 28 -85.26 -23.68 -21.18
CA PHE A 28 -85.03 -23.07 -19.88
C PHE A 28 -84.85 -24.12 -18.77
N LEU A 29 -85.68 -25.17 -18.74
CA LEU A 29 -85.56 -26.25 -17.77
C LEU A 29 -84.29 -27.09 -17.99
N ALA A 30 -83.90 -27.35 -19.24
CA ALA A 30 -82.69 -28.08 -19.58
C ALA A 30 -81.40 -27.32 -19.16
N ILE A 31 -81.39 -25.99 -19.29
CA ILE A 31 -80.28 -25.15 -18.83
C ILE A 31 -80.09 -25.26 -17.32
N GLN A 32 -81.17 -25.24 -16.54
CA GLN A 32 -81.09 -25.35 -15.07
C GLN A 32 -80.46 -26.69 -14.64
N GLN A 33 -80.90 -27.80 -15.24
CA GLN A 33 -80.34 -29.12 -14.93
C GLN A 33 -78.85 -29.21 -15.30
N LYS A 34 -78.45 -28.63 -16.43
CA LYS A 34 -77.05 -28.63 -16.86
C LYS A 34 -76.18 -27.74 -15.97
N GLN A 35 -76.71 -26.64 -15.43
CA GLN A 35 -75.98 -25.80 -14.49
C GLN A 35 -75.71 -26.51 -13.16
N GLU A 36 -76.69 -27.26 -12.63
CA GLU A 36 -76.47 -28.09 -11.44
C GLU A 36 -75.41 -29.17 -11.70
N GLU A 37 -75.48 -29.86 -12.83
CA GLU A 37 -74.51 -30.90 -13.21
C GLU A 37 -73.07 -30.34 -13.34
N VAL A 38 -72.91 -29.14 -13.92
CA VAL A 38 -71.60 -28.47 -14.03
C VAL A 38 -71.08 -28.04 -12.65
N GLN A 39 -71.94 -27.49 -11.77
CA GLN A 39 -71.52 -27.11 -10.42
C GLN A 39 -71.09 -28.32 -9.58
N VAL A 40 -71.81 -29.44 -9.68
CA VAL A 40 -71.43 -30.70 -9.02
C VAL A 40 -70.12 -31.24 -9.60
N SER A 41 -69.92 -31.17 -10.92
CA SER A 41 -68.69 -31.62 -11.59
C SER A 41 -67.47 -30.79 -11.18
N LEU A 42 -67.62 -29.48 -11.00
CA LEU A 42 -66.55 -28.59 -10.51
C LEU A 42 -66.22 -28.83 -9.03
N ALA A 43 -67.22 -29.18 -8.22
CA ALA A 43 -67.00 -29.55 -6.81
C ALA A 43 -66.35 -30.94 -6.65
N GLN A 44 -66.48 -31.83 -7.65
CA GLN A 44 -65.89 -33.18 -7.67
C GLN A 44 -64.44 -33.23 -8.17
N THR A 45 -63.88 -32.11 -8.66
CA THR A 45 -62.42 -31.98 -8.81
C THR A 45 -61.77 -31.98 -7.43
N GLY A 46 -61.43 -33.17 -6.94
CA GLY A 46 -60.86 -33.40 -5.62
C GLY A 46 -59.71 -32.44 -5.31
N LYS A 47 -59.61 -32.04 -4.04
CA LYS A 47 -58.56 -31.14 -3.52
C LYS A 47 -57.21 -31.51 -4.15
N PRO A 48 -56.53 -30.59 -4.87
CA PRO A 48 -55.26 -30.91 -5.50
C PRO A 48 -54.29 -31.41 -4.43
N LYS A 49 -53.56 -32.50 -4.74
CA LYS A 49 -52.56 -33.04 -3.82
C LYS A 49 -51.61 -31.90 -3.40
N PRO A 50 -51.37 -31.71 -2.10
CA PRO A 50 -50.46 -30.65 -1.66
C PRO A 50 -49.09 -30.90 -2.29
N PHE A 51 -48.48 -29.83 -2.82
CA PHE A 51 -47.15 -29.92 -3.41
C PHE A 51 -46.16 -30.47 -2.36
N PRO A 52 -45.28 -31.41 -2.74
CA PRO A 52 -44.25 -31.87 -1.82
C PRO A 52 -43.37 -30.69 -1.39
N PRO A 53 -42.96 -30.61 -0.11
CA PRO A 53 -42.15 -29.51 0.37
C PRO A 53 -40.82 -29.47 -0.40
N VAL A 54 -40.50 -28.31 -0.96
CA VAL A 54 -39.21 -28.08 -1.64
C VAL A 54 -38.11 -28.11 -0.60
N ASP A 55 -37.09 -28.94 -0.81
CA ASP A 55 -35.94 -28.99 0.07
C ASP A 55 -35.09 -27.73 -0.08
N LEU A 56 -35.14 -26.88 0.95
CA LEU A 56 -34.38 -25.63 1.01
C LEU A 56 -33.04 -25.79 1.76
N ALA A 57 -32.73 -26.99 2.29
CA ALA A 57 -31.50 -27.25 3.02
C ALA A 57 -30.22 -26.85 2.26
N PRO A 58 -30.02 -27.17 0.97
CA PRO A 58 -28.78 -26.81 0.26
C PRO A 58 -28.63 -25.30 0.09
N TYR A 59 -29.73 -24.58 -0.14
CA TYR A 59 -29.72 -23.12 -0.29
C TYR A 59 -29.44 -22.42 1.03
N LYS A 60 -29.99 -22.93 2.14
CA LYS A 60 -29.67 -22.43 3.48
C LYS A 60 -28.21 -22.66 3.84
N ALA A 61 -27.66 -23.83 3.52
CA ALA A 61 -26.24 -24.14 3.74
C ALA A 61 -25.32 -23.22 2.92
N ALA A 62 -25.66 -22.94 1.66
CA ALA A 62 -24.93 -22.00 0.82
C ALA A 62 -24.98 -20.56 1.38
N LEU A 63 -26.15 -20.11 1.85
CA LEU A 63 -26.32 -18.79 2.46
C LEU A 63 -25.49 -18.63 3.75
N GLU A 64 -25.50 -19.65 4.61
CA GLU A 64 -24.71 -19.67 5.84
C GLU A 64 -23.20 -19.65 5.54
N ASN A 65 -22.76 -20.36 4.51
CA ASN A 65 -21.36 -20.33 4.08
C ASN A 65 -20.97 -18.96 3.49
N ALA A 66 -21.86 -18.31 2.73
CA ALA A 66 -21.62 -16.98 2.18
C ALA A 66 -21.59 -15.87 3.26
N ARG A 67 -22.35 -16.05 4.36
CA ARG A 67 -22.35 -15.14 5.52
C ARG A 67 -21.10 -15.26 6.39
N LYS A 68 -20.39 -16.38 6.33
CA LYS A 68 -19.11 -16.55 7.02
C LYS A 68 -18.04 -15.73 6.31
N ALA A 69 -17.62 -14.64 6.95
CA ALA A 69 -16.46 -13.89 6.49
C ALA A 69 -15.22 -14.80 6.51
N VAL A 70 -14.74 -15.18 5.32
CA VAL A 70 -13.48 -15.88 5.17
C VAL A 70 -12.38 -14.84 5.21
N SER A 71 -11.58 -14.84 6.27
CA SER A 71 -10.33 -14.07 6.32
C SER A 71 -9.31 -14.77 5.42
N VAL A 72 -9.14 -14.26 4.20
CA VAL A 72 -8.07 -14.70 3.30
C VAL A 72 -6.83 -13.88 3.64
N ASP A 73 -5.77 -14.55 4.11
CA ASP A 73 -4.46 -13.92 4.28
C ASP A 73 -3.80 -13.77 2.90
N LEU A 74 -3.96 -12.58 2.32
CA LEU A 74 -3.35 -12.19 1.05
C LEU A 74 -1.90 -11.66 1.23
N SER A 75 -1.40 -11.64 2.46
CA SER A 75 -0.09 -11.08 2.81
C SER A 75 1.00 -12.14 3.04
N GLY A 76 0.64 -13.42 2.97
CA GLY A 76 1.58 -14.54 3.15
C GLY A 76 2.66 -14.63 2.07
N SER A 77 3.68 -15.46 2.34
CA SER A 77 4.83 -15.76 1.46
C SER A 77 4.48 -16.27 0.04
N HIS A 78 3.21 -16.59 -0.22
CA HIS A 78 2.75 -17.16 -1.48
C HIS A 78 2.09 -16.09 -2.32
N VAL A 79 2.72 -15.86 -3.46
CA VAL A 79 2.42 -14.82 -4.42
C VAL A 79 1.25 -15.25 -5.31
N LEU A 80 0.03 -15.27 -4.76
CA LEU A 80 -1.17 -15.72 -5.48
C LEU A 80 -1.76 -14.65 -6.41
N PHE A 81 -1.43 -13.37 -6.21
CA PHE A 81 -2.00 -12.25 -6.97
C PHE A 81 -0.98 -11.25 -7.55
N ASN A 82 0.33 -11.46 -7.36
CA ASN A 82 1.37 -10.55 -7.87
C ASN A 82 2.56 -11.32 -8.49
N PRO A 83 2.44 -11.93 -9.68
CA PRO A 83 3.40 -12.91 -10.19
C PRO A 83 4.86 -12.51 -9.92
N ALA A 84 5.59 -13.39 -9.22
CA ALA A 84 7.00 -13.18 -8.93
C ALA A 84 7.76 -12.99 -10.25
N MET A 85 8.39 -11.83 -10.42
CA MET A 85 9.13 -11.54 -11.63
C MET A 85 10.40 -12.41 -11.66
N TRP A 86 10.58 -13.13 -12.76
CA TRP A 86 11.81 -13.85 -13.03
C TRP A 86 12.79 -12.89 -13.68
N LYS A 87 14.01 -12.83 -13.14
CA LYS A 87 15.08 -12.04 -13.72
C LYS A 87 16.23 -12.95 -14.10
N GLN A 88 16.71 -12.78 -15.32
CA GLN A 88 17.90 -13.47 -15.80
C GLN A 88 19.15 -12.74 -15.28
N LYS A 89 20.06 -13.47 -14.63
CA LYS A 89 21.39 -12.98 -14.28
C LYS A 89 22.26 -12.80 -15.51
N ALA A 90 23.39 -12.12 -15.35
CA ALA A 90 24.44 -12.02 -16.35
C ALA A 90 25.01 -13.40 -16.77
N ASP A 91 24.90 -14.42 -15.92
CA ASP A 91 25.31 -15.81 -16.19
C ASP A 91 24.25 -16.64 -16.95
N GLY A 92 23.09 -16.05 -17.28
CA GLY A 92 21.98 -16.73 -17.96
C GLY A 92 20.99 -17.45 -17.05
N THR A 93 21.27 -17.56 -15.75
CA THR A 93 20.42 -18.25 -14.76
C THR A 93 19.21 -17.38 -14.40
N LEU A 94 18.02 -17.99 -14.31
CA LEU A 94 16.79 -17.31 -13.89
C LEU A 94 16.66 -17.34 -12.36
N ILE A 95 16.56 -16.16 -11.74
CA ILE A 95 16.24 -16.03 -10.32
C ILE A 95 14.80 -15.56 -10.18
N LYS A 96 14.06 -16.19 -9.27
CA LYS A 96 12.75 -15.72 -8.84
C LYS A 96 12.92 -14.54 -7.88
N MET A 97 12.44 -13.36 -8.23
CA MET A 97 12.40 -12.24 -7.29
C MET A 97 11.24 -12.46 -6.31
N GLN A 98 11.53 -12.45 -5.01
CA GLN A 98 10.50 -12.62 -3.97
C GLN A 98 9.55 -11.42 -3.86
N SER A 99 9.95 -10.26 -4.39
CA SER A 99 9.13 -9.05 -4.49
C SER A 99 9.16 -8.51 -5.91
N SER A 100 8.08 -7.83 -6.33
CA SER A 100 8.03 -7.08 -7.58
C SER A 100 8.91 -5.83 -7.56
N ASN A 101 9.37 -5.39 -6.39
CA ASN A 101 10.25 -4.24 -6.23
C ASN A 101 11.71 -4.68 -6.03
N PRO A 102 12.63 -4.37 -6.97
CA PRO A 102 14.04 -4.71 -6.83
C PRO A 102 14.68 -4.18 -5.55
N ALA A 103 14.23 -3.03 -5.03
CA ALA A 103 14.77 -2.41 -3.82
C ALA A 103 14.57 -3.26 -2.55
N ASP A 104 13.64 -4.21 -2.55
CA ASP A 104 13.38 -5.07 -1.37
C ASP A 104 14.49 -6.12 -1.17
N ALA A 105 15.27 -6.42 -2.21
CA ALA A 105 16.42 -7.33 -2.13
C ALA A 105 17.75 -6.60 -1.86
N LEU A 106 17.72 -5.28 -1.68
CA LEU A 106 18.87 -4.49 -1.24
C LEU A 106 19.08 -4.69 0.26
N ALA A 107 20.31 -4.99 0.67
CA ALA A 107 20.68 -5.20 2.06
C ALA A 107 21.68 -4.15 2.53
N ILE A 108 21.54 -3.69 3.78
CA ILE A 108 22.52 -2.83 4.44
C ILE A 108 23.60 -3.73 5.05
N THR A 109 24.85 -3.52 4.67
CA THR A 109 26.00 -4.26 5.21
C THR A 109 26.63 -3.56 6.40
N LYS A 110 26.69 -2.22 6.36
CA LYS A 110 27.26 -1.40 7.44
C LYS A 110 26.58 -0.03 7.47
N VAL A 111 26.33 0.49 8.67
CA VAL A 111 25.96 1.90 8.88
C VAL A 111 27.08 2.57 9.67
N SER A 112 27.56 3.71 9.19
CA SER A 112 28.64 4.47 9.83
C SER A 112 28.15 5.88 10.20
N PRO A 113 28.26 6.31 11.47
CA PRO A 113 27.92 7.67 11.86
C PRO A 113 28.92 8.68 11.25
N LEU A 114 28.42 9.86 10.90
CA LEU A 114 29.20 10.96 10.32
C LEU A 114 29.20 12.14 11.26
N HIS A 115 30.39 12.63 11.56
CA HIS A 115 30.60 13.67 12.55
C HIS A 115 31.14 14.96 11.94
N LEU A 116 30.75 16.07 12.56
CA LEU A 116 31.56 17.28 12.58
C LEU A 116 32.56 17.15 13.73
N VAL A 117 33.85 17.22 13.40
CA VAL A 117 34.93 17.14 14.38
C VAL A 117 35.75 18.43 14.36
N ILE A 118 35.93 19.04 15.53
CA ILE A 118 36.83 20.17 15.73
C ILE A 118 37.82 19.79 16.83
N ASN A 119 39.10 19.74 16.48
CA ASN A 119 40.17 19.36 17.40
C ASN A 119 41.26 20.43 17.44
N TYR A 120 41.82 20.67 18.62
CA TYR A 120 43.08 21.41 18.73
C TYR A 120 44.23 20.59 18.13
N GLU A 121 45.17 21.25 17.45
CA GLU A 121 46.36 20.58 16.90
C GLU A 121 47.66 21.12 17.47
N ARG A 122 47.89 22.43 17.36
CA ARG A 122 49.13 23.05 17.81
C ARG A 122 48.96 24.54 18.04
N GLN A 123 49.80 25.10 18.87
CA GLN A 123 50.00 26.54 18.97
C GLN A 123 50.93 27.02 17.84
N ALA A 124 50.76 28.26 17.38
CA ALA A 124 51.73 28.94 16.55
C ALA A 124 51.70 30.45 16.85
N GLY A 125 52.84 31.05 17.22
CA GLY A 125 52.89 32.46 17.57
C GLY A 125 51.89 32.82 18.68
N THR A 126 51.01 33.77 18.39
CA THR A 126 49.97 34.25 19.33
C THR A 126 48.63 33.52 19.23
N GLY A 127 48.53 32.50 18.38
CA GLY A 127 47.28 31.79 18.11
C GLY A 127 47.43 30.29 18.01
N PHE A 128 46.37 29.66 17.55
CA PHE A 128 46.20 28.21 17.63
C PHE A 128 45.65 27.66 16.30
N TYR A 129 46.16 26.50 15.91
CA TYR A 129 45.64 25.72 14.80
C TYR A 129 44.60 24.74 15.31
N PHE A 130 43.44 24.76 14.67
CA PHE A 130 42.39 23.77 14.84
C PHE A 130 42.20 22.97 13.56
N GLY A 131 42.08 21.65 13.72
CA GLY A 131 41.66 20.73 12.69
C GLY A 131 40.14 20.66 12.63
N ILE A 132 39.59 20.79 11.42
CA ILE A 132 38.15 20.73 11.15
C ILE A 132 37.91 19.60 10.15
N THR A 133 37.03 18.66 10.49
CA THR A 133 36.60 17.58 9.60
C THR A 133 35.07 17.58 9.52
N LYS A 134 34.53 17.63 8.30
CA LYS A 134 33.09 17.62 8.03
C LYS A 134 32.70 16.33 7.31
N GLU A 135 32.54 15.22 8.02
CA GLU A 135 32.31 13.91 7.40
C GLU A 135 30.99 13.85 6.59
N ALA A 136 29.99 14.62 7.03
CA ALA A 136 28.67 14.71 6.38
C ALA A 136 28.64 15.69 5.19
N ALA A 137 29.75 16.34 4.82
CA ALA A 137 29.75 17.30 3.72
C ALA A 137 29.33 16.65 2.38
N ALA A 138 28.52 17.36 1.60
CA ALA A 138 27.99 16.86 0.33
C ALA A 138 29.13 16.50 -0.65
N ARG A 139 30.15 17.37 -0.76
CA ARG A 139 31.30 17.17 -1.65
C ARG A 139 32.43 16.42 -0.95
N PRO A 140 33.00 15.36 -1.56
CA PRO A 140 34.13 14.63 -0.97
C PRO A 140 35.34 15.50 -0.60
N ALA A 141 35.64 16.53 -1.42
CA ALA A 141 36.77 17.44 -1.17
C ALA A 141 36.61 18.30 0.09
N GLU A 142 35.38 18.47 0.60
CA GLU A 142 35.07 19.24 1.82
C GLU A 142 35.10 18.37 3.07
N ARG A 143 35.17 17.03 2.91
CA ARG A 143 35.21 16.07 4.03
C ARG A 143 36.60 15.91 4.63
N ARG A 144 37.65 16.20 3.85
CA ARG A 144 39.03 16.12 4.32
C ARG A 144 39.27 17.10 5.46
N LYS A 145 40.20 16.74 6.35
CA LYS A 145 40.62 17.62 7.44
C LYS A 145 41.23 18.91 6.88
N VAL A 146 40.77 20.04 7.40
CA VAL A 146 41.27 21.38 7.07
C VAL A 146 41.77 22.05 8.33
N GLN A 147 42.95 22.67 8.24
CA GLN A 147 43.53 23.42 9.35
C GLN A 147 43.13 24.90 9.27
N ARG A 148 42.77 25.48 10.42
CA ARG A 148 42.46 26.91 10.56
C ARG A 148 43.26 27.48 11.72
N TYR A 149 44.01 28.54 11.41
CA TYR A 149 44.71 29.35 12.40
C TYR A 149 43.79 30.44 12.94
N VAL A 150 43.71 30.57 14.26
CA VAL A 150 42.85 31.56 14.91
C VAL A 150 43.50 32.05 16.20
N ASN A 151 43.43 33.36 16.44
CA ASN A 151 43.76 33.97 17.72
C ASN A 151 42.52 34.04 18.61
N GLU A 152 42.70 34.30 19.91
CA GLU A 152 41.58 34.59 20.82
C GLU A 152 40.76 35.79 20.33
N GLY A 153 39.43 35.67 20.34
CA GLY A 153 38.49 36.60 19.72
C GLY A 153 38.38 36.49 18.19
N GLY A 154 39.25 35.70 17.55
CA GLY A 154 39.31 35.55 16.11
C GLY A 154 38.22 34.62 15.54
N LYS A 155 37.80 34.91 14.31
CA LYS A 155 36.76 34.17 13.60
C LYS A 155 37.35 33.29 12.49
N ALA A 156 36.99 32.01 12.50
CA ALA A 156 37.19 31.06 11.41
C ALA A 156 35.88 30.81 10.66
N ASP A 157 35.90 29.99 9.60
CA ASP A 157 34.73 29.70 8.76
C ASP A 157 33.56 29.10 9.57
N LEU A 158 33.84 28.13 10.43
CA LEU A 158 32.81 27.39 11.21
C LEU A 158 32.58 27.91 12.62
N PHE A 159 33.58 28.52 13.24
CA PHE A 159 33.53 28.92 14.64
C PHE A 159 34.32 30.20 14.90
N THR A 160 34.06 30.81 16.04
CA THR A 160 34.85 31.92 16.60
C THR A 160 35.50 31.44 17.89
N LEU A 161 36.80 31.64 18.06
CA LEU A 161 37.50 31.31 19.29
C LEU A 161 37.20 32.41 20.31
N LYS A 162 36.38 32.12 21.32
CA LYS A 162 35.94 33.11 22.31
C LYS A 162 36.93 33.29 23.44
N LYS A 163 37.43 32.18 23.97
CA LYS A 163 38.27 32.18 25.16
C LYS A 163 39.28 31.06 25.10
N VAL A 164 40.49 31.35 25.55
CA VAL A 164 41.53 30.36 25.81
C VAL A 164 41.84 30.36 27.30
N GLU A 165 41.82 29.18 27.91
CA GLU A 165 42.22 29.02 29.31
C GLU A 165 43.51 28.22 29.38
N GLY A 166 44.40 28.62 30.30
CA GLY A 166 45.75 28.08 30.41
C GLY A 166 46.81 29.06 29.92
N SER A 167 48.07 28.64 29.95
CA SER A 167 49.17 29.42 29.37
C SER A 167 49.18 29.26 27.85
N ALA A 168 49.81 30.20 27.14
CA ALA A 168 49.93 30.09 25.69
C ALA A 168 50.63 28.77 25.27
N GLU A 169 51.68 28.38 26.01
CA GLU A 169 52.46 27.15 25.77
C GLU A 169 51.73 25.87 26.21
N THR A 170 50.85 25.97 27.20
CA THR A 170 50.08 24.85 27.75
C THR A 170 48.60 25.23 27.88
N PRO A 171 47.86 25.28 26.76
CA PRO A 171 46.44 25.57 26.80
C PRO A 171 45.69 24.39 27.41
N GLU A 172 44.74 24.66 28.30
CA GLU A 172 43.94 23.64 28.98
C GLU A 172 42.57 23.48 28.33
N ARG A 173 41.93 24.60 27.99
CA ARG A 173 40.57 24.64 27.45
C ARG A 173 40.40 25.74 26.41
N PHE A 174 39.59 25.47 25.40
CA PHE A 174 39.18 26.42 24.39
C PHE A 174 37.66 26.49 24.34
N THR A 175 37.11 27.70 24.47
CA THR A 175 35.68 27.94 24.24
C THR A 175 35.49 28.45 22.82
N LEU A 176 34.78 27.67 22.00
CA LEU A 176 34.45 28.00 20.63
C LEU A 176 32.96 28.34 20.52
N GLU A 177 32.61 29.41 19.82
CA GLU A 177 31.23 29.69 19.41
C GLU A 177 31.05 29.18 17.98
N LEU A 178 30.13 28.23 17.76
CA LEU A 178 29.77 27.79 16.41
C LEU A 178 29.03 28.92 15.68
N ASN A 179 29.51 29.29 14.49
CA ASN A 179 29.02 30.47 13.77
C ASN A 179 27.55 30.36 13.38
N GLU A 180 27.10 29.16 13.01
CA GLU A 180 25.74 28.88 12.53
C GLU A 180 24.71 28.82 13.65
N SER A 181 25.02 28.10 14.74
CA SER A 181 24.07 27.87 15.84
C SER A 181 24.21 28.85 17.00
N LYS A 182 25.29 29.65 17.03
CA LYS A 182 25.66 30.50 18.19
C LYS A 182 25.84 29.73 19.49
N GLN A 183 25.97 28.41 19.39
CA GLN A 183 26.22 27.55 20.52
C GLN A 183 27.70 27.62 20.91
N GLU A 184 27.96 27.81 22.21
CA GLU A 184 29.29 27.66 22.77
C GLU A 184 29.60 26.20 23.05
N VAL A 185 30.78 25.76 22.61
CA VAL A 185 31.31 24.42 22.80
C VAL A 185 32.70 24.52 23.40
N VAL A 186 32.98 23.66 24.38
CA VAL A 186 34.27 23.61 25.04
C VAL A 186 35.03 22.41 24.50
N ILE A 187 36.29 22.63 24.09
CA ILE A 187 37.21 21.56 23.70
C ILE A 187 38.49 21.66 24.51
N THR A 188 39.18 20.53 24.66
CA THR A 188 40.50 20.46 25.29
C THR A 188 41.51 19.93 24.27
N PRO A 189 42.82 20.04 24.54
CA PRO A 189 43.83 19.44 23.67
C PRO A 189 43.66 17.93 23.46
N THR A 190 43.08 17.23 24.44
CA THR A 190 42.86 15.78 24.41
C THR A 190 41.46 15.37 23.98
N GLN A 191 40.46 16.25 24.13
CA GLN A 191 39.07 15.96 23.85
C GLN A 191 38.54 16.89 22.75
N PRO A 192 38.40 16.38 21.52
CA PRO A 192 37.81 17.16 20.44
C PRO A 192 36.30 17.32 20.62
N PHE A 193 35.74 18.37 20.01
CA PHE A 193 34.30 18.46 19.84
C PHE A 193 33.89 17.50 18.72
N GLN A 194 32.87 16.68 19.00
CA GLN A 194 32.26 15.78 18.03
C GLN A 194 30.75 15.93 18.09
N ARG A 195 30.14 16.16 16.93
CA ARG A 195 28.68 16.21 16.78
C ARG A 195 28.26 15.33 15.62
N LEU A 196 27.31 14.44 15.87
CA LEU A 196 26.68 13.63 14.83
C LEU A 196 25.90 14.53 13.86
N GLU A 197 26.21 14.47 12.57
CA GLU A 197 25.53 15.24 11.51
C GLU A 197 24.83 14.34 10.48
N GLY A 198 25.03 13.01 10.54
CA GLY A 198 24.30 12.08 9.69
C GLY A 198 24.89 10.69 9.71
N TYR A 199 24.52 9.89 8.70
CA TYR A 199 24.96 8.52 8.55
C TYR A 199 25.35 8.22 7.10
N ALA A 200 26.31 7.33 6.93
CA ALA A 200 26.64 6.65 5.69
C ALA A 200 26.18 5.20 5.76
N ALA A 201 25.89 4.61 4.62
CA ALA A 201 25.59 3.20 4.52
C ALA A 201 26.44 2.52 3.45
N ASP A 202 26.89 1.32 3.76
CA ASP A 202 27.34 0.36 2.76
C ASP A 202 26.15 -0.56 2.44
N LEU A 203 25.91 -0.75 1.16
CA LEU A 203 24.75 -1.47 0.63
C LEU A 203 25.24 -2.59 -0.29
N ASN A 204 24.51 -3.70 -0.30
CA ASN A 204 24.79 -4.82 -1.18
C ASN A 204 23.50 -5.32 -1.85
N TYR A 205 23.58 -5.57 -3.15
CA TYR A 205 22.53 -6.16 -3.96
C TYR A 205 23.04 -7.48 -4.55
N ASN A 206 22.78 -8.56 -3.80
CA ASN A 206 23.29 -9.91 -4.08
C ASN A 206 22.83 -10.49 -5.43
N LEU A 207 21.66 -10.08 -5.93
CA LEU A 207 21.11 -10.65 -7.17
C LEU A 207 21.97 -10.34 -8.41
N GLU A 208 22.68 -9.20 -8.39
CA GLU A 208 23.62 -8.78 -9.46
C GLU A 208 25.07 -8.66 -8.95
N ASN A 209 25.37 -9.15 -7.74
CA ASN A 209 26.67 -9.01 -7.09
C ASN A 209 27.19 -7.55 -7.06
N LYS A 210 26.30 -6.59 -6.82
CA LYS A 210 26.63 -5.16 -6.77
C LYS A 210 26.82 -4.70 -5.34
N THR A 211 27.96 -4.07 -5.08
CA THR A 211 28.26 -3.44 -3.79
C THR A 211 28.33 -1.93 -3.95
N PHE A 212 27.75 -1.20 -3.01
CA PHE A 212 27.77 0.26 -2.96
C PHE A 212 28.31 0.70 -1.61
N ASN A 213 29.56 1.16 -1.59
CA ASN A 213 30.23 1.58 -0.36
C ASN A 213 30.14 3.11 -0.17
N ASP A 214 30.25 3.55 1.08
CA ASP A 214 30.21 4.95 1.52
C ASP A 214 29.05 5.74 0.90
N GLN A 215 27.87 5.13 0.86
CA GLN A 215 26.69 5.77 0.30
C GLN A 215 26.14 6.81 1.24
N ARG A 216 25.76 7.97 0.67
CA ARG A 216 25.21 9.11 1.40
C ARG A 216 23.87 9.53 0.83
N VAL A 217 23.12 10.30 1.61
CA VAL A 217 21.89 10.95 1.14
C VAL A 217 22.20 11.78 -0.10
N GLY A 218 21.39 11.61 -1.13
CA GLY A 218 21.54 12.25 -2.44
C GLY A 218 22.23 11.39 -3.50
N ASN A 219 22.99 10.35 -3.12
CA ASN A 219 23.63 9.46 -4.08
C ASN A 219 22.58 8.72 -4.93
N VAL A 220 22.93 8.43 -6.18
CA VAL A 220 22.13 7.61 -7.09
C VAL A 220 22.84 6.29 -7.30
N ILE A 221 22.14 5.19 -7.04
CA ILE A 221 22.64 3.82 -7.21
C ILE A 221 21.77 3.08 -8.23
N THR A 222 22.39 2.25 -9.07
CA THR A 222 21.69 1.55 -10.16
C THR A 222 21.82 0.03 -10.01
N PHE A 223 20.68 -0.63 -9.83
CA PHE A 223 20.54 -2.07 -9.68
C PHE A 223 19.13 -2.50 -10.10
N GLY A 224 18.92 -3.77 -10.40
CA GLY A 224 17.57 -4.23 -10.71
C GLY A 224 17.04 -3.75 -12.07
N GLY A 225 17.86 -3.07 -12.88
CA GLY A 225 17.44 -2.41 -14.13
C GLY A 225 16.88 -1.01 -13.93
N GLU A 226 16.97 -0.45 -12.72
CA GLU A 226 16.47 0.88 -12.36
C GLU A 226 17.51 1.67 -11.55
N SER A 227 17.39 3.00 -11.57
CA SER A 227 18.20 3.90 -10.74
C SER A 227 17.37 4.40 -9.56
N TYR A 228 17.98 4.36 -8.38
CA TYR A 228 17.39 4.78 -7.13
C TYR A 228 18.22 5.89 -6.50
N LYS A 229 17.55 6.95 -6.03
CA LYS A 229 18.17 8.00 -5.22
C LYS A 229 18.04 7.67 -3.73
N ILE A 230 19.12 7.78 -2.98
CA ILE A 230 19.09 7.65 -1.53
C ILE A 230 18.53 8.95 -0.94
N ILE A 231 17.41 8.87 -0.24
CA ILE A 231 16.70 10.04 0.28
C ILE A 231 16.80 10.17 1.80
N ALA A 232 17.12 9.10 2.52
CA ALA A 232 17.42 9.15 3.94
C ALA A 232 18.32 7.98 4.35
N ILE A 233 19.19 8.22 5.31
CA ILE A 233 19.96 7.21 6.02
C ILE A 233 19.84 7.54 7.50
N THR A 234 19.38 6.59 8.30
CA THR A 234 19.39 6.65 9.76
C THR A 234 20.32 5.56 10.29
N GLU A 235 20.42 5.45 11.62
CA GLU A 235 21.18 4.39 12.28
C GLU A 235 20.74 2.97 11.84
N ASN A 236 19.45 2.79 11.57
CA ASN A 236 18.85 1.47 11.37
C ASN A 236 18.16 1.28 10.02
N GLU A 237 18.08 2.31 9.18
CA GLU A 237 17.39 2.18 7.91
C GLU A 237 17.95 3.09 6.81
N VAL A 238 17.79 2.64 5.57
CA VAL A 238 18.10 3.38 4.36
C VAL A 238 16.84 3.47 3.53
N ARG A 239 16.45 4.68 3.17
CA ARG A 239 15.29 4.92 2.31
C ARG A 239 15.77 5.34 0.92
N VAL A 240 15.33 4.58 -0.08
CA VAL A 240 15.64 4.82 -1.48
C VAL A 240 14.37 5.17 -2.26
N GLN A 241 14.51 6.00 -3.28
CA GLN A 241 13.43 6.42 -4.15
C GLN A 241 13.74 6.02 -5.59
N ALA A 242 12.82 5.29 -6.23
CA ALA A 242 12.91 4.93 -7.63
C ALA A 242 12.79 6.18 -8.52
N ASN A 243 13.70 6.36 -9.48
CA ASN A 243 13.68 7.53 -10.35
C ASN A 243 12.51 7.52 -11.36
N SER A 244 12.00 6.34 -11.74
CA SER A 244 10.96 6.23 -12.78
C SER A 244 9.57 6.64 -12.28
N ASN A 245 9.22 6.26 -11.05
CA ASN A 245 7.87 6.38 -10.51
C ASN A 245 7.83 7.04 -9.13
N GLN A 246 8.98 7.53 -8.63
CA GLN A 246 9.14 8.19 -7.34
C GLN A 246 8.75 7.34 -6.12
N LYS A 247 8.52 6.03 -6.30
CA LYS A 247 8.18 5.10 -5.22
C LYS A 247 9.33 5.00 -4.22
N GLN A 248 9.01 5.14 -2.94
CA GLN A 248 9.97 5.04 -1.85
C GLN A 248 9.97 3.64 -1.26
N THR A 249 11.15 3.13 -0.95
CA THR A 249 11.36 1.83 -0.31
C THR A 249 12.28 2.03 0.88
N THR A 250 11.89 1.50 2.04
CA THR A 250 12.69 1.53 3.26
C THR A 250 13.34 0.19 3.47
N ILE A 251 14.67 0.15 3.44
CA ILE A 251 15.48 -1.01 3.78
C ILE A 251 15.86 -0.88 5.25
N ARG A 252 15.47 -1.86 6.07
CA ARG A 252 15.86 -1.91 7.48
C ARG A 252 17.15 -2.70 7.64
N TRP A 253 18.04 -2.19 8.47
CA TRP A 253 19.27 -2.87 8.82
C TRP A 253 18.93 -4.09 9.66
N LYS A 254 19.37 -5.25 9.19
CA LYS A 254 19.31 -6.50 9.93
C LYS A 254 20.75 -6.86 10.25
N PRO A 255 21.25 -6.56 11.47
CA PRO A 255 22.58 -7.00 11.85
C PRO A 255 22.64 -8.52 11.71
N ALA A 256 23.75 -9.04 11.17
CA ALA A 256 23.98 -10.48 11.19
C ALA A 256 23.99 -10.94 12.66
N PRO A 257 23.35 -12.07 12.99
CA PRO A 257 23.36 -12.64 14.33
C PRO A 257 24.78 -13.04 14.78
#